data_AF-A0A964YM57-F1
#
_entry.id   AF-A0A964YM57-F1
#
_cell.length_a   1.000
_cell.length_b   1.000
_cell.length_c   1.000
_cell.angle_alpha   90.00
_cell.angle_beta   90.00
_cell.angle_gamma   90.00
#
_symmetry.space_group_name_H-M   'P 1'
#
loop_
_entity.id
_entity.type
_entity.pdbx_description
1 polymer ?
#
loop_
_entity_poly.entity_id
_entity_poly.type
_entity_poly.pdbx_seq_one_letter_code
_entity_poly.pdbx_strand_id
1 'polypeptide(L)'
;MQRSLFLVVVAVFVLTSCKSKVCECADAHLKAVKEINKTNDPIKKIKILGKEEYQGIFEECNQLTRKMSPEELKAFESEYEQCPSVREYNRRNPK
;
A
#
# COMPACT_ATOMS: atom_id res chain seq x y z
N MET A 1 -33.17 -6.20 -27.41
CA MET A 1 -32.44 -6.88 -26.31
C MET A 1 -31.20 -6.06 -25.95
N GLN A 2 -31.28 -5.08 -25.04
CA GLN A 2 -30.10 -4.27 -24.68
C GLN A 2 -30.34 -3.44 -23.40
N ARG A 3 -30.75 -4.06 -22.28
CA ARG A 3 -30.96 -3.31 -21.02
C ARG A 3 -30.40 -3.95 -19.75
N SER A 4 -29.82 -5.15 -19.83
CA SER A 4 -29.44 -5.89 -18.61
C SER A 4 -27.94 -5.92 -18.32
N LEU A 5 -27.07 -5.34 -19.17
CA LEU A 5 -25.61 -5.43 -19.00
C LEU A 5 -25.00 -4.32 -18.11
N PHE A 6 -25.71 -3.22 -17.88
CA PHE A 6 -25.15 -2.04 -17.18
C PHE A 6 -25.17 -2.14 -15.65
N LEU A 7 -25.97 -3.05 -15.07
CA LEU A 7 -26.14 -3.12 -13.61
C LEU A 7 -25.06 -3.96 -12.91
N VAL A 8 -24.34 -4.82 -13.63
CA VAL A 8 -23.31 -5.69 -13.03
C VAL A 8 -22.00 -4.94 -12.77
N VAL A 9 -21.73 -3.85 -13.50
CA VAL A 9 -20.46 -3.11 -13.39
C VAL A 9 -20.41 -2.23 -12.13
N VAL A 10 -21.55 -1.76 -11.62
CA VAL A 10 -21.59 -0.85 -10.47
C VAL A 10 -21.41 -1.60 -9.14
N ALA A 11 -21.87 -2.85 -9.03
CA ALA A 11 -21.75 -3.64 -7.80
C ALA A 11 -20.30 -4.04 -7.47
N VAL A 12 -19.40 -4.11 -8.47
CA VAL A 12 -17.99 -4.45 -8.25
C VAL A 12 -17.19 -3.27 -7.69
N PHE A 13 -17.63 -2.02 -7.91
CA PHE A 13 -16.93 -0.85 -7.37
C PHE A 13 -17.20 -0.60 -5.88
N VAL A 14 -18.32 -1.10 -5.33
CA VAL A 14 -18.69 -0.84 -3.92
C VAL A 14 -17.83 -1.65 -2.94
N LEU A 15 -17.16 -2.72 -3.37
CA LEU A 15 -16.21 -3.48 -2.53
C LEU A 15 -14.85 -2.78 -2.37
N THR A 16 -14.61 -1.67 -3.06
CA THR A 16 -13.31 -0.95 -3.01
C THR A 16 -13.21 0.14 -1.94
N SER A 17 -14.30 0.44 -1.23
CA SER A 17 -14.36 1.60 -0.33
C SER A 17 -13.93 1.34 1.12
N CYS A 18 -13.56 0.11 1.48
CA CYS A 18 -12.80 -0.14 2.70
C CYS A 18 -11.36 -0.45 2.28
N LYS A 19 -10.50 0.56 2.24
CA LYS A 19 -9.08 0.35 2.03
C LYS A 19 -8.57 -0.53 3.18
N SER A 20 -7.98 -1.67 2.85
CA SER A 20 -7.46 -2.55 3.90
C SER A 20 -6.29 -1.87 4.60
N LYS A 21 -6.09 -2.18 5.89
CA LYS A 21 -4.92 -1.68 6.64
C LYS A 21 -3.61 -2.05 5.94
N VAL A 22 -3.56 -3.20 5.27
CA VAL A 22 -2.39 -3.63 4.47
C VAL A 22 -2.12 -2.64 3.32
N CYS A 23 -3.16 -2.21 2.60
CA CYS A 23 -2.99 -1.23 1.53
C CYS A 23 -2.77 0.21 2.02
N GLU A 24 -3.20 0.55 3.23
CA GLU A 24 -2.77 1.80 3.88
C GLU A 24 -1.28 1.78 4.18
N CYS A 25 -0.76 0.67 4.72
CA CYS A 25 0.67 0.47 4.92
C CYS A 25 1.46 0.56 3.61
N ALA A 26 0.95 -0.09 2.56
CA ALA A 26 1.57 -0.08 1.24
C ALA A 26 1.66 1.33 0.64
N ASP A 27 0.59 2.11 0.73
CA ASP A 27 0.58 3.48 0.22
C ASP A 27 1.55 4.40 0.97
N ALA A 28 1.61 4.30 2.29
CA ALA A 28 2.53 5.08 3.10
C ALA A 28 4.00 4.72 2.79
N HIS A 29 4.32 3.43 2.71
CA HIS A 29 5.66 2.96 2.32
C HIS A 29 6.05 3.49 0.93
N LEU A 30 5.17 3.38 -0.05
CA LEU A 30 5.47 3.84 -1.41
C LEU A 30 5.57 5.35 -1.52
N LYS A 31 4.80 6.11 -0.75
CA LYS A 31 4.93 7.57 -0.68
C LYS A 31 6.31 7.95 -0.15
N ALA A 32 6.74 7.34 0.96
CA ALA A 32 8.08 7.55 1.52
C ALA A 32 9.19 7.15 0.54
N VAL A 33 9.10 5.98 -0.09
CA VAL A 33 10.07 5.52 -1.11
C VAL A 33 10.14 6.49 -2.29
N LYS A 34 9.01 6.97 -2.80
CA LYS A 34 8.97 7.96 -3.90
C LYS A 34 9.66 9.27 -3.50
N GLU A 35 9.48 9.73 -2.28
CA GLU A 35 10.16 10.93 -1.77
C GLU A 35 11.66 10.72 -1.58
N ILE A 36 12.06 9.56 -1.05
CA ILE A 36 13.47 9.17 -0.89
C ILE A 36 14.18 9.09 -2.25
N ASN A 37 13.53 8.46 -3.24
CA ASN A 37 14.09 8.32 -4.59
C ASN A 37 14.25 9.67 -5.31
N LYS A 38 13.42 10.67 -4.97
CA LYS A 38 13.53 12.05 -5.49
C LYS A 38 14.55 12.90 -4.73
N THR A 39 15.11 12.39 -3.63
CA THR A 39 16.01 13.14 -2.75
C THR A 39 17.43 12.64 -2.94
N ASN A 40 18.37 13.52 -3.31
CA ASN A 40 19.77 13.11 -3.51
C ASN A 40 20.60 13.09 -2.22
N ASP A 41 20.27 13.97 -1.28
CA ASP A 41 21.00 14.15 -0.01
C ASP A 41 20.67 13.00 0.98
N PRO A 42 21.67 12.20 1.39
CA PRO A 42 21.47 11.08 2.33
C PRO A 42 20.88 11.50 3.69
N ILE A 43 21.25 12.68 4.20
CA ILE A 43 20.70 13.18 5.47
C ILE A 43 19.21 13.51 5.30
N LYS A 44 18.83 14.10 4.16
CA LYS A 44 17.42 14.37 3.86
C LYS A 44 16.62 13.09 3.63
N LYS A 45 17.20 12.04 3.04
CA LYS A 45 16.56 10.72 2.92
C LYS A 45 16.17 10.15 4.27
N ILE A 46 17.07 10.20 5.25
CA ILE A 46 16.80 9.71 6.61
C ILE A 46 15.71 10.54 7.28
N LYS A 47 15.73 11.87 7.11
CA LYS A 47 14.69 12.76 7.64
C LYS A 47 13.30 12.47 7.08
N ILE A 48 13.19 11.97 5.85
CA ILE A 48 11.89 11.59 5.25
C ILE A 48 11.26 10.44 6.05
N LEU A 49 12.03 9.40 6.40
CA LEU A 49 11.53 8.30 7.22
C LEU A 49 11.12 8.73 8.63
N GLY A 50 11.72 9.81 9.13
CA GLY A 50 11.42 10.38 10.43
C GLY A 50 10.29 11.41 10.45
N LYS A 51 9.59 11.68 9.32
CA LYS A 51 8.47 12.63 9.33
C LYS A 51 7.27 12.08 10.09
N GLU A 52 6.62 12.94 10.87
CA GLU A 52 5.44 12.61 11.66
C GLU A 52 4.31 11.97 10.83
N GLU A 53 4.15 12.41 9.58
CA GLU A 53 3.13 11.86 8.65
C GLU A 53 3.30 10.35 8.36
N TYR A 54 4.51 9.81 8.53
CA TYR A 54 4.82 8.40 8.34
C TYR A 54 4.91 7.64 9.65
N GLN A 55 5.35 8.28 10.73
CA GLN A 55 5.64 7.60 11.99
C GLN A 55 4.42 6.86 12.56
N GLY A 56 3.27 7.52 12.64
CA GLY A 56 2.05 6.90 13.18
C GLY A 56 1.60 5.69 12.35
N ILE A 57 1.61 5.82 11.02
CA ILE A 57 1.21 4.74 10.12
C ILE A 57 2.22 3.58 10.20
N PHE A 58 3.52 3.87 10.20
CA PHE A 58 4.54 2.83 10.30
C PHE A 58 4.50 2.10 11.64
N GLU A 59 4.21 2.80 12.73
CA GLU A 59 3.99 2.16 14.02
C GLU A 59 2.80 1.19 13.98
N GLU A 60 1.65 1.62 13.45
CA GLU A 60 0.49 0.75 13.29
C GLU A 60 0.79 -0.46 12.40
N CYS A 61 1.46 -0.25 11.26
CA CYS A 61 1.84 -1.31 10.34
C CYS A 61 2.83 -2.31 10.97
N ASN A 62 3.79 -1.81 11.75
CA ASN A 62 4.73 -2.66 12.49
C ASN A 62 4.03 -3.45 13.60
N GLN A 63 3.08 -2.83 14.31
CA GLN A 63 2.31 -3.55 15.33
C GLN A 63 1.41 -4.63 14.72
N LEU A 64 0.86 -4.37 13.53
CA LEU A 64 0.05 -5.33 12.78
C LEU A 64 0.86 -6.58 12.42
N THR A 65 2.06 -6.40 11.86
CA THR A 65 2.90 -7.54 11.42
C THR A 65 3.62 -8.25 12.57
N ARG A 66 3.96 -7.56 13.66
CA ARG A 66 4.63 -8.16 14.84
C ARG A 66 3.82 -9.27 15.51
N LYS A 67 2.50 -9.24 15.40
CA LYS A 67 1.59 -10.20 16.03
C LYS A 67 1.21 -11.36 15.11
N MET A 68 1.64 -11.33 13.84
CA MET A 68 1.27 -12.30 12.83
C MET A 68 2.16 -13.56 12.91
N SER A 69 1.54 -14.72 12.70
CA SER A 69 2.26 -15.97 12.43
C SER A 69 2.95 -15.90 11.05
N PRO A 70 3.87 -16.83 10.74
CA PRO A 70 4.47 -16.94 9.40
C PRO A 70 3.42 -17.08 8.27
N GLU A 71 2.34 -17.82 8.51
CA GLU A 71 1.25 -17.97 7.54
C GLU A 71 0.47 -16.66 7.34
N GLU A 72 0.20 -15.94 8.43
CA GLU A 72 -0.47 -14.64 8.39
C GLU A 72 0.40 -13.57 7.72
N LEU A 73 1.72 -13.61 7.95
CA LEU A 73 2.68 -12.75 7.24
C LEU A 73 2.68 -13.03 5.74
N LYS A 74 2.61 -14.29 5.32
CA LYS A 74 2.51 -14.65 3.91
C LYS A 74 1.21 -14.14 3.27
N ALA A 75 0.10 -14.19 4.01
CA ALA A 75 -1.17 -13.62 3.57
C ALA A 75 -1.09 -12.08 3.46
N PHE A 76 -0.46 -11.43 4.45
CA PHE A 76 -0.18 -9.99 4.44
C PHE A 76 0.66 -9.59 3.22
N GLU A 77 1.75 -10.30 2.94
CA GLU A 77 2.61 -10.04 1.78
C GLU A 77 1.84 -10.20 0.46
N SER A 78 1.03 -11.26 0.36
CA SER A 78 0.21 -11.49 -0.84
C SER A 78 -0.83 -10.38 -1.05
N GLU A 79 -1.45 -9.89 0.02
CA GLU A 79 -2.38 -8.76 -0.06
C GLU A 79 -1.63 -7.45 -0.39
N TYR A 80 -0.48 -7.22 0.23
CA TYR A 80 0.38 -6.07 -0.01
C TYR A 80 0.78 -5.96 -1.49
N GLU A 81 1.19 -7.07 -2.10
CA GLU A 81 1.53 -7.12 -3.54
C GLU A 81 0.34 -6.84 -4.46
N GLN A 82 -0.88 -7.14 -3.99
CA GLN A 82 -2.12 -6.89 -4.73
C GLN A 82 -2.60 -5.44 -4.62
N CYS A 83 -2.09 -4.67 -3.66
CA CYS A 83 -2.47 -3.27 -3.48
C CYS A 83 -2.21 -2.46 -4.76
N PRO A 84 -3.17 -1.63 -5.22
CA PRO A 84 -3.07 -0.92 -6.50
C PRO A 84 -1.79 -0.10 -6.66
N SER A 85 -1.35 0.58 -5.60
CA SER A 85 -0.15 1.40 -5.56
C SER A 85 1.14 0.58 -5.75
N VAL A 86 1.22 -0.61 -5.15
CA VAL A 86 2.35 -1.55 -5.27
C VAL A 86 2.40 -2.11 -6.68
N ARG A 87 1.25 -2.54 -7.21
CA ARG A 87 1.15 -3.00 -8.60
C ARG A 87 1.58 -1.92 -9.59
N GLU A 88 1.18 -0.67 -9.37
CA GLU A 88 1.61 0.46 -10.21
C GLU A 88 3.12 0.71 -10.09
N TYR A 89 3.66 0.71 -8.87
CA TYR A 89 5.08 0.91 -8.63
C TYR A 89 5.94 -0.16 -9.30
N ASN A 90 5.59 -1.44 -9.14
CA ASN A 90 6.32 -2.58 -9.71
C ASN A 90 6.29 -2.57 -11.24
N ARG A 91 5.18 -2.16 -11.87
CA ARG A 91 5.13 -2.00 -13.33
C ARG A 91 6.09 -0.94 -13.85
N ARG A 92 6.32 0.13 -13.06
CA ARG A 92 7.22 1.23 -13.43
C ARG A 92 8.68 0.98 -13.04
N ASN A 93 8.91 0.03 -12.13
CA ASN A 93 10.22 -0.34 -11.61
C ASN A 93 10.33 -1.88 -11.60
N PRO A 94 10.37 -2.52 -12.79
CA PRO A 94 10.58 -3.96 -12.86
C PRO A 94 11.93 -4.31 -12.22
N LYS A 95 11.94 -5.38 -11.43
CA LYS A 95 13.15 -5.94 -10.81
C LYS A 95 14.08 -6.53 -11.86
#